data_AF-A0A1Q3T3L6-F1
#
_entry.id   AF-A0A1Q3T3L6-F1
#
_cell.length_a   1.000
_cell.length_b   1.000
_cell.length_c   1.000
_cell.angle_alpha   90.00
_cell.angle_beta   90.00
_cell.angle_gamma   90.00
#
_symmetry.space_group_name_H-M   'P 1'
#
loop_
_entity.id
_entity.type
_entity.pdbx_description
1 polymer ?
#
loop_
_entity_poly.entity_id
_entity_poly.type
_entity_poly.pdbx_seq_one_letter_code
_entity_poly.pdbx_strand_id
1 'polypeptide(L)'
;MFADYAAQCDRSEVKLGEPYIFKSASGPWILNFPTKNHWRDRSYLKDIVKGLEYLLAYYREMGISSMAVPALGCGAGGLEWEEVGPVLYEYLGKMAIPVELYAPVETNLR
;
A
#
# COMPACT_ATOMS: atom_id res chain seq x y z
N MET A 1 8.82 -5.71 -12.74
CA MET A 1 8.41 -5.07 -11.49
C MET A 1 9.57 -4.31 -10.87
N PHE A 2 10.56 -4.96 -10.25
CA PHE A 2 11.63 -4.23 -9.54
C PHE A 2 12.41 -3.25 -10.44
N ALA A 3 12.79 -3.66 -11.65
CA ALA A 3 13.49 -2.77 -12.58
C ALA A 3 12.65 -1.53 -12.97
N ASP A 4 11.33 -1.69 -13.08
CA ASP A 4 10.41 -0.57 -13.35
C ASP A 4 10.31 0.36 -12.13
N TYR A 5 10.13 -0.21 -10.94
CA TYR A 5 10.16 0.53 -9.67
C TYR A 5 11.47 1.33 -9.51
N ALA A 6 12.62 0.69 -9.71
CA ALA A 6 13.92 1.34 -9.60
C ALA A 6 14.05 2.51 -10.60
N ALA A 7 13.65 2.30 -11.86
CA ALA A 7 13.68 3.35 -12.87
C ALA A 7 12.74 4.53 -12.54
N GLN A 8 11.58 4.28 -11.93
CA GLN A 8 10.67 5.34 -11.46
C GLN A 8 11.23 6.09 -10.25
N CYS A 9 11.90 5.39 -9.33
CA CYS A 9 12.61 6.03 -8.23
C CYS A 9 13.74 6.95 -8.73
N ASP A 10 14.53 6.50 -9.70
CA ASP A 10 15.61 7.30 -10.31
C ASP A 10 15.07 8.58 -10.97
N ARG A 11 13.85 8.53 -11.50
CA ARG A 11 13.13 9.70 -12.06
C ARG A 11 12.34 10.52 -11.05
N SER A 12 12.37 10.16 -9.76
CA SER A 12 11.58 10.80 -8.69
C SER A 12 10.07 10.80 -8.96
N GLU A 13 9.57 9.78 -9.66
CA GLU A 13 8.14 9.63 -10.00
C GLU A 13 7.35 8.92 -8.90
N VAL A 14 8.02 8.17 -8.02
CA VAL A 14 7.40 7.52 -6.86
C VAL A 14 7.18 8.56 -5.77
N LYS A 15 5.90 8.83 -5.44
CA LYS A 15 5.52 9.87 -4.47
C LYS A 15 4.68 9.31 -3.33
N LEU A 16 4.96 9.78 -2.11
CA LEU A 16 4.09 9.53 -0.96
C LEU A 16 2.65 10.01 -1.24
N GLY A 17 1.68 9.16 -0.92
CA GLY A 17 0.26 9.43 -1.13
C GLY A 17 -0.25 9.16 -2.55
N GLU A 18 0.61 8.80 -3.51
CA GLU A 18 0.21 8.48 -4.88
C GLU A 18 0.65 7.04 -5.24
N PRO A 19 -0.12 6.01 -4.83
CA PRO A 19 0.14 4.64 -5.27
C PRO A 19 0.00 4.51 -6.79
N TYR A 20 0.86 3.68 -7.38
CA TYR A 20 0.86 3.45 -8.82
C TYR A 20 0.93 1.96 -9.15
N ILE A 21 0.46 1.60 -10.33
CA ILE A 21 0.34 0.20 -10.74
C ILE A 21 1.43 -0.18 -11.75
N PHE A 22 2.09 -1.31 -11.48
CA PHE A 22 2.89 -2.04 -12.44
C PHE A 22 2.04 -3.20 -13.00
N LYS A 23 1.74 -3.16 -14.31
CA LYS A 23 0.97 -4.22 -14.99
C LYS A 23 1.91 -5.23 -15.64
N SER A 24 1.94 -6.45 -15.11
CA SER A 24 2.58 -7.59 -15.78
C SER A 24 1.61 -8.19 -16.81
N ALA A 25 2.15 -8.71 -17.92
CA ALA A 25 1.34 -9.31 -18.99
C ALA A 25 0.60 -10.59 -18.53
N SER A 26 1.19 -11.36 -17.63
CA SER A 26 0.65 -12.63 -17.13
C SER A 26 -0.08 -12.51 -15.79
N GLY A 27 -0.07 -11.34 -15.16
CA GLY A 27 -0.48 -11.19 -13.77
C GLY A 27 0.48 -11.87 -12.77
N PRO A 28 0.28 -11.63 -11.46
CA PRO A 28 -0.57 -10.57 -10.91
C PRO A 28 0.01 -9.17 -11.19
N TRP A 29 -0.85 -8.14 -11.14
CA TRP A 29 -0.42 -6.74 -11.14
C TRP A 29 0.05 -6.33 -9.75
N ILE A 30 1.00 -5.39 -9.69
CA ILE A 30 1.58 -4.93 -8.42
C ILE A 30 1.26 -3.45 -8.26
N LEU A 31 0.51 -3.12 -7.21
CA LEU A 31 0.30 -1.75 -6.80
C LEU A 31 1.39 -1.36 -5.80
N ASN A 32 2.30 -0.50 -6.22
CA ASN A 32 3.32 0.04 -5.34
C ASN A 32 2.68 1.15 -4.50
N PHE A 33 2.63 0.93 -3.20
CA PHE A 33 2.07 1.86 -2.22
C PHE A 33 3.21 2.48 -1.40
N PRO A 34 3.65 3.71 -1.68
CA PRO A 34 4.74 4.33 -0.94
C PRO A 34 4.31 4.64 0.50
N THR A 35 4.93 3.97 1.47
CA THR A 35 4.67 4.16 2.92
C THR A 35 5.73 4.99 3.63
N LYS A 36 6.82 5.35 2.92
CA LYS A 36 7.94 6.15 3.41
C LYS A 36 8.54 6.97 2.27
N ASN A 37 9.19 8.09 2.62
CA ASN A 37 9.95 8.89 1.68
C ASN A 37 11.35 8.30 1.44
N HIS A 38 12.08 8.00 2.52
CA HIS A 38 13.35 7.29 2.46
C HIS A 38 13.26 5.99 3.28
N TRP A 39 13.99 4.95 2.87
CA TRP A 39 13.89 3.62 3.51
C TRP A 39 14.27 3.60 5.00
N ARG A 40 15.13 4.55 5.42
CA ARG A 40 15.54 4.77 6.82
C ARG A 40 14.50 5.52 7.67
N ASP A 41 13.50 6.14 7.05
CA ASP A 41 12.50 6.90 7.77
C ASP A 41 11.49 5.98 8.43
N ARG A 42 10.70 6.51 9.36
CA ARG A 42 9.48 5.84 9.84
C ARG A 42 8.33 6.10 8.87
N SER A 43 7.35 5.20 8.86
CA SER A 43 6.06 5.47 8.22
C SER A 43 5.21 6.36 9.12
N TYR A 44 4.37 7.20 8.53
CA TYR A 44 3.40 8.01 9.27
C TYR A 44 1.98 7.66 8.84
N LEU A 45 1.06 7.59 9.81
CA LEU A 45 -0.34 7.26 9.56
C LEU A 45 -0.98 8.20 8.51
N LYS A 46 -0.64 9.50 8.54
CA LYS A 46 -1.11 10.48 7.55
C LYS A 46 -0.76 10.12 6.11
N ASP A 47 0.38 9.47 5.87
CA ASP A 47 0.83 9.12 4.52
C ASP A 47 0.13 7.85 4.04
N ILE A 48 -0.18 6.93 4.96
CA ILE A 48 -1.05 5.79 4.71
C ILE A 48 -2.47 6.26 4.33
N VAL A 49 -3.05 7.17 5.10
CA VAL A 49 -4.38 7.74 4.82
C VAL A 49 -4.42 8.37 3.42
N LYS A 50 -3.46 9.23 3.08
CA LYS A 50 -3.39 9.86 1.75
C LYS A 50 -3.30 8.84 0.62
N GLY A 51 -2.48 7.80 0.78
CA GLY A 51 -2.38 6.75 -0.22
C GLY A 51 -3.68 5.94 -0.36
N LEU A 52 -4.41 5.72 0.73
CA LEU A 52 -5.72 5.04 0.70
C LEU A 52 -6.82 5.91 0.09
N GLU A 53 -6.81 7.22 0.35
CA GLU A 53 -7.70 8.19 -0.32
C GLU A 53 -7.50 8.17 -1.83
N TYR A 54 -6.23 8.23 -2.28
CA TYR A 54 -5.88 8.14 -3.69
C TYR A 54 -6.32 6.79 -4.29
N LEU A 55 -6.01 5.68 -3.61
CA LEU A 55 -6.38 4.36 -4.08
C LEU A 55 -7.91 4.21 -4.21
N LEU A 56 -8.67 4.66 -3.23
CA LEU A 56 -10.14 4.63 -3.25
C LEU A 56 -10.71 5.45 -4.41
N ALA A 57 -10.11 6.60 -4.73
CA ALA A 57 -10.52 7.44 -5.85
C ALA A 57 -10.27 6.77 -7.22
N TYR A 58 -9.14 6.09 -7.39
CA TYR A 58 -8.66 5.69 -8.73
C TYR A 58 -8.62 4.18 -9.02
N TYR A 59 -8.87 3.28 -8.05
CA TYR A 59 -8.71 1.83 -8.29
C TYR A 59 -9.52 1.29 -9.48
N ARG A 60 -10.72 1.84 -9.71
CA ARG A 60 -11.57 1.47 -10.85
C ARG A 60 -10.96 1.89 -12.18
N GLU A 61 -10.43 3.10 -12.25
CA GLU A 61 -9.75 3.63 -13.44
C GLU A 61 -8.46 2.86 -13.74
N MET A 62 -7.76 2.41 -12.69
CA MET A 62 -6.60 1.52 -12.83
C MET A 62 -6.97 0.12 -13.34
N GLY A 63 -8.24 -0.26 -13.30
CA GLY A 63 -8.77 -1.56 -13.72
C GLY A 63 -8.61 -2.65 -12.66
N ILE A 64 -8.49 -2.27 -11.39
CA ILE A 64 -8.35 -3.22 -10.28
C ILE A 64 -9.70 -3.84 -9.96
N SER A 65 -9.79 -5.17 -10.05
CA SER A 65 -11.01 -5.95 -9.78
C SER A 65 -10.98 -6.74 -8.47
N SER A 66 -9.80 -6.94 -7.89
CA SER A 66 -9.59 -7.51 -6.55
C SER A 66 -8.21 -7.12 -6.03
N MET A 67 -8.00 -7.17 -4.71
CA MET A 67 -6.71 -6.86 -4.08
C MET A 67 -6.40 -7.75 -2.88
N ALA A 68 -5.11 -8.04 -2.70
CA ALA A 68 -4.54 -8.48 -1.43
C ALA A 68 -3.68 -7.34 -0.87
N VAL A 69 -3.93 -6.94 0.38
CA VAL A 69 -3.31 -5.77 1.02
C VAL A 69 -2.60 -6.23 2.30
N PRO A 70 -1.30 -5.96 2.47
CA PRO A 70 -0.60 -6.26 3.72
C PRO A 70 -0.86 -5.17 4.77
N ALA A 71 -0.36 -5.37 6.00
CA ALA A 71 -0.34 -4.35 7.05
C ALA A 71 0.57 -3.16 6.68
N LEU A 72 0.03 -2.21 5.91
CA LEU A 72 0.78 -1.08 5.36
C LEU A 72 1.40 -0.21 6.47
N GLY A 73 2.71 0.02 6.38
CA GLY A 73 3.44 0.86 7.33
C GLY A 73 3.75 0.20 8.68
N CYS A 74 3.29 -1.03 8.93
CA CYS A 74 3.74 -1.85 10.06
C CYS A 74 5.14 -2.43 9.85
N GLY A 75 5.65 -3.13 10.87
CA GLY A 75 6.94 -3.82 10.81
C GLY A 75 8.10 -2.84 10.63
N ALA A 76 8.76 -2.87 9.47
CA ALA A 76 9.85 -1.94 9.16
C ALA A 76 9.39 -0.47 9.19
N GLY A 77 8.11 -0.19 8.99
CA GLY A 77 7.55 1.17 9.08
C GLY A 77 7.33 1.69 10.50
N GLY A 78 7.22 0.80 11.48
CA GLY A 78 7.07 1.14 12.90
C GLY A 78 5.72 1.74 13.29
N LEU A 79 4.69 1.64 12.44
CA LEU A 79 3.31 1.89 12.88
C LEU A 79 2.76 0.66 13.61
N GLU A 80 2.06 0.90 14.70
CA GLU A 80 1.36 -0.14 15.45
C GLU A 80 0.09 -0.57 14.70
N TRP A 81 -0.23 -1.87 14.77
CA TRP A 81 -1.39 -2.42 14.06
C TRP A 81 -2.71 -1.85 14.57
N GLU A 82 -2.77 -1.58 15.87
CA GLU A 82 -3.91 -0.98 16.56
C GLU A 82 -4.23 0.42 16.01
N GLU A 83 -3.24 1.13 15.47
CA GLU A 83 -3.42 2.44 14.85
C GLU A 83 -3.83 2.33 13.37
N VAL A 84 -3.16 1.47 12.60
CA VAL A 84 -3.36 1.42 11.14
C VAL A 84 -4.46 0.47 10.69
N GLY A 85 -4.70 -0.61 11.44
CA GLY A 85 -5.71 -1.63 11.15
C GLY A 85 -7.11 -1.02 10.95
N PRO A 86 -7.64 -0.23 11.90
CA PRO A 86 -8.93 0.43 11.76
C PRO A 86 -9.04 1.30 10.50
N VAL A 87 -7.97 2.02 10.16
CA VAL A 87 -7.91 2.87 8.95
C VAL A 87 -7.97 2.01 7.69
N LEU A 88 -7.21 0.92 7.63
CA LEU A 88 -7.25 -0.01 6.49
C LEU A 88 -8.64 -0.61 6.33
N TYR A 89 -9.26 -1.10 7.42
CA TYR A 89 -10.62 -1.61 7.38
C TYR A 89 -11.63 -0.60 6.84
N GLU A 90 -11.56 0.64 7.32
CA GLU A 90 -12.48 1.70 6.89
C GLU A 90 -12.36 2.00 5.40
N TYR A 91 -11.15 2.20 4.88
CA TYR A 91 -10.94 2.61 3.49
C TYR A 91 -11.13 1.45 2.51
N LEU A 92 -10.58 0.27 2.83
CA LEU A 92 -10.70 -0.90 1.96
C LEU A 92 -12.15 -1.42 1.93
N GLY A 93 -12.88 -1.31 3.04
CA GLY A 93 -14.30 -1.67 3.12
C GLY A 93 -15.24 -0.80 2.29
N LYS A 94 -14.80 0.40 1.87
CA LYS A 94 -15.54 1.28 0.95
C LYS A 94 -15.39 0.86 -0.52
N MET A 95 -14.48 -0.05 -0.84
CA MET A 95 -14.24 -0.50 -2.21
C MET A 95 -15.28 -1.54 -2.62
N ALA A 96 -15.81 -1.42 -3.84
CA ALA A 96 -16.82 -2.32 -4.39
C ALA A 96 -16.18 -3.51 -5.11
N ILE A 97 -15.08 -4.04 -4.56
CA ILE A 97 -14.31 -5.18 -5.07
C ILE A 97 -13.88 -6.06 -3.90
N PRO A 98 -13.60 -7.35 -4.12
CA PRO A 98 -13.02 -8.21 -3.09
C PRO A 98 -11.64 -7.68 -2.67
N VAL A 99 -11.47 -7.45 -1.37
CA VAL A 99 -10.19 -7.07 -0.77
C VAL A 99 -9.87 -8.03 0.38
N GLU A 100 -8.71 -8.68 0.28
CA GLU A 100 -8.16 -9.50 1.35
C GLU A 100 -7.11 -8.69 2.12
N LEU A 101 -7.34 -8.44 3.41
CA LEU A 101 -6.42 -7.73 4.29
C LEU A 101 -5.62 -8.75 5.12
N TYR A 102 -4.30 -8.71 5.00
CA TYR A 102 -3.37 -9.57 5.72
C TYR A 102 -2.82 -8.81 6.92
N ALA A 103 -3.39 -9.07 8.10
CA ALA A 103 -2.92 -8.53 9.37
C ALA A 103 -1.50 -9.05 9.69
N PRO A 104 -0.70 -8.32 10.50
CA PRO A 104 0.61 -8.79 10.92
C PRO A 104 0.49 -10.14 11.63
N VAL A 105 1.43 -11.04 11.37
CA VAL A 105 1.55 -12.28 12.14
C VAL A 105 2.09 -11.89 13.51
N GLU A 106 1.33 -12.09 14.58
CA GLU A 106 1.85 -11.99 15.94
C GLU A 106 3.04 -12.94 16.08
N THR A 107 4.25 -12.39 16.09
CA THR A 107 5.46 -13.16 16.38
C THR A 107 5.80 -12.97 17.84
N ASN A 108 4.89 -13.37 18.73
CA ASN A 108 5.20 -13.48 20.14
C ASN A 108 6.05 -14.75 20.35
N LEU A 109 7.37 -14.63 20.19
CA LEU A 109 8.29 -15.53 20.88
C LEU A 109 8.30 -15.09 22.35
N ARG A 110 7.38 -15.67 23.15
CA ARG A 110 7.57 -15.76 24.60
C ARG A 110 8.47 -16.93 24.91
#